data_AF-A0A939ZMY4-F1
#
_entry.id   AF-A0A939ZMY4-F1
#
_cell.length_a   1.000
_cell.length_b   1.000
_cell.length_c   1.000
_cell.angle_alpha   90.00
_cell.angle_beta   90.00
_cell.angle_gamma   90.00
#
_symmetry.space_group_name_H-M   'P 1'
#
loop_
_entity.id
_entity.type
_entity.pdbx_description
1 polymer ?
#
loop_
_entity_poly.entity_id
_entity_poly.type
_entity_poly.pdbx_seq_one_letter_code
_entity_poly.pdbx_strand_id
1 'polypeptide(L)'
;GSGRVFGVGSKVDDAKYARIMKFLDWYASPEGATIQHCGLEGFNYKVLANGKFEQMNDNALMDNLPVPAEFGGGGYSDGFNAINQWIVNSMCTNPITGEIYSAQYWASYKEKNMTQMRKDWEKKFDATDATNWMTKNKKIVVSPSVSVALPSDSPDISVIRNSVNKSVCDASWRMIFAKSDAEFDKMWDEMTTEVKGFGFDDLYKFDTEKHQLEVNAKLAAK
;
A
#
# COMPACT_ATOMS: atom_id res chain seq x y z
N GLY A 1 -0.89 -6.06 2.33
CA GLY A 1 0.25 -6.21 1.41
C GLY A 1 -0.24 -6.00 -0.01
N SER A 2 0.60 -5.50 -0.92
CA SER A 2 0.21 -5.18 -2.30
C SER A 2 0.06 -6.41 -3.23
N GLY A 3 0.12 -7.63 -2.70
CA GLY A 3 0.02 -8.88 -3.47
C GLY A 3 1.24 -9.21 -4.33
N ARG A 4 2.32 -8.43 -4.23
CA ARG A 4 3.55 -8.62 -5.02
C ARG A 4 4.48 -9.63 -4.34
N VAL A 5 5.14 -10.45 -5.14
CA VAL A 5 6.03 -11.52 -4.66
C VAL A 5 7.38 -11.49 -5.38
N PHE A 6 8.44 -11.82 -4.66
CA PHE A 6 9.72 -12.19 -5.26
C PHE A 6 9.71 -13.69 -5.51
N GLY A 7 10.00 -14.10 -6.75
CA GLY A 7 10.11 -15.51 -7.14
C GLY A 7 11.54 -15.84 -7.52
N VAL A 8 12.00 -17.05 -7.17
CA VAL A 8 13.27 -17.61 -7.66
C VAL A 8 12.96 -18.68 -8.69
N GLY A 9 13.61 -18.59 -9.86
CA GLY A 9 13.37 -19.52 -10.96
C GLY A 9 13.70 -20.96 -10.58
N SER A 10 12.83 -21.91 -10.94
CA SER A 10 12.96 -23.34 -10.57
C SER A 10 14.16 -24.07 -11.18
N LYS A 11 14.84 -23.44 -12.14
CA LYS A 11 16.02 -24.00 -12.84
C LYS A 11 17.35 -23.43 -12.35
N VAL A 12 17.33 -22.58 -11.31
CA VAL A 12 18.55 -22.01 -10.74
C VAL A 12 19.31 -23.12 -9.99
N ASP A 13 20.61 -23.23 -10.22
CA ASP A 13 21.47 -24.16 -9.48
C ASP A 13 21.62 -23.76 -8.00
N ASP A 14 21.95 -24.72 -7.14
CA ASP A 14 21.99 -24.52 -5.68
C ASP A 14 22.94 -23.39 -5.26
N ALA A 15 24.07 -23.23 -5.94
CA ALA A 15 25.05 -22.20 -5.63
C ALA A 15 24.50 -20.80 -5.90
N LYS A 16 23.81 -20.60 -7.02
CA LYS A 16 23.13 -19.34 -7.34
C LYS A 16 21.91 -19.13 -6.46
N TYR A 17 21.13 -20.17 -6.18
CA TYR A 17 19.97 -20.09 -5.30
C TYR A 17 20.39 -19.55 -3.92
N ALA A 18 21.43 -20.13 -3.32
CA ALA A 18 21.96 -19.65 -2.04
C ALA A 18 22.42 -18.18 -2.09
N ARG A 19 23.03 -17.74 -3.20
CA ARG A 19 23.42 -16.32 -3.38
C ARG A 19 22.22 -15.39 -3.49
N ILE A 20 21.20 -15.79 -4.25
CA ILE A 20 19.94 -15.03 -4.38
C ILE A 20 19.28 -14.91 -3.01
N MET A 21 19.18 -16.01 -2.25
CA MET A 21 18.57 -15.98 -0.92
C MET A 21 19.35 -15.10 0.05
N LYS A 22 20.69 -15.13 0.04
CA LYS A 22 21.51 -14.20 0.84
C LYS A 22 21.26 -12.74 0.48
N PHE A 23 21.12 -12.44 -0.80
CA PHE A 23 20.78 -11.08 -1.25
C PHE A 23 19.38 -10.67 -0.76
N LEU A 24 18.37 -11.52 -0.92
CA LEU A 24 17.00 -11.21 -0.48
C LEU A 24 16.90 -11.07 1.04
N ASP A 25 17.66 -11.86 1.79
CA ASP A 25 17.77 -11.75 3.24
C ASP A 25 18.38 -10.40 3.66
N TRP A 26 19.51 -10.00 3.06
CA TRP A 26 20.08 -8.67 3.27
C TRP A 26 19.12 -7.55 2.82
N TYR A 27 18.45 -7.71 1.68
CA TYR A 27 17.51 -6.72 1.15
C TYR A 27 16.27 -6.54 2.05
N ALA A 28 15.91 -7.57 2.82
CA ALA A 28 14.88 -7.53 3.85
C ALA A 28 15.39 -7.11 5.24
N SER A 29 16.71 -7.01 5.42
CA SER A 29 17.32 -6.62 6.69
C SER A 29 17.09 -5.14 7.00
N PRO A 30 17.28 -4.70 8.27
CA PRO A 30 17.17 -3.29 8.63
C PRO A 30 18.11 -2.36 7.85
N GLU A 31 19.30 -2.84 7.52
CA GLU A 31 20.30 -2.13 6.72
C GLU A 31 19.81 -1.96 5.28
N GLY A 32 19.45 -3.05 4.60
CA GLY A 32 18.95 -3.03 3.23
C GLY A 32 17.68 -2.18 3.08
N ALA A 33 16.76 -2.28 4.04
CA ALA A 33 15.55 -1.46 4.07
C ALA A 33 15.86 0.03 4.35
N THR A 34 16.88 0.35 5.15
CA THR A 34 17.32 1.74 5.37
C THR A 34 17.89 2.32 4.08
N ILE A 35 18.77 1.60 3.39
CA ILE A 35 19.31 2.04 2.09
C ILE A 35 18.18 2.24 1.09
N GLN A 36 17.24 1.28 1.01
CA GLN A 36 16.13 1.31 0.07
C GLN A 36 15.17 2.49 0.28
N HIS A 37 14.86 2.83 1.53
CA HIS A 37 13.77 3.77 1.84
C HIS A 37 14.26 5.12 2.39
N CYS A 38 15.42 5.15 3.03
CA CYS A 38 16.02 6.35 3.62
C CYS A 38 17.17 6.92 2.78
N GLY A 39 17.85 6.08 1.99
CA GLY A 39 19.01 6.45 1.19
C GLY A 39 20.34 6.30 1.94
N LEU A 40 21.31 7.13 1.61
CA LEU A 40 22.67 7.08 2.15
C LEU A 40 22.85 7.99 3.36
N GLU A 41 23.49 7.49 4.41
CA GLU A 41 23.90 8.30 5.56
C GLU A 41 24.92 9.36 5.14
N GLY A 42 24.78 10.58 5.67
CA GLY A 42 25.60 11.73 5.32
C GLY A 42 25.17 12.42 4.01
N PHE A 43 24.26 11.83 3.24
CA PHE A 43 23.78 12.40 1.98
C PHE A 43 22.26 12.57 1.94
N ASN A 44 21.48 11.52 2.14
CA ASN A 44 20.00 11.58 2.18
C ASN A 44 19.46 11.72 3.60
N TYR A 45 20.23 11.32 4.61
CA TYR A 45 19.89 11.55 6.00
C TYR A 45 21.15 11.66 6.84
N LYS A 46 21.02 12.23 8.04
CA LYS A 46 22.03 12.14 9.10
C LYS A 46 21.43 11.58 10.37
N VAL A 47 22.27 10.95 11.18
CA VAL A 47 21.90 10.44 12.50
C VAL A 47 22.00 11.55 13.53
N LEU A 48 20.92 11.79 14.26
CA LEU A 48 20.85 12.73 15.37
C LEU A 48 21.40 12.09 16.65
N ALA A 49 21.71 12.91 17.66
CA ALA A 49 22.26 12.42 18.94
C ALA A 49 21.34 11.41 19.67
N ASN A 50 20.04 11.43 19.40
CA ASN A 50 19.05 10.48 19.93
C ASN A 50 18.90 9.20 19.09
N GLY A 51 19.73 8.99 18.07
CA GLY A 51 19.68 7.84 17.16
C GLY A 51 18.59 7.91 16.09
N LYS A 52 17.80 9.00 16.03
CA LYS A 52 16.79 9.23 14.98
C LYS A 52 17.42 9.88 13.76
N PHE A 53 16.71 9.86 12.63
CA PHE A 53 17.21 10.41 11.39
C PHE A 53 16.62 11.79 11.11
N GLU A 54 17.40 12.66 10.47
CA GLU A 54 16.94 13.90 9.86
C GLU A 54 17.22 13.84 8.36
N GLN A 55 16.22 14.15 7.54
CA GLN A 55 16.31 14.10 6.09
C GLN A 55 17.19 15.22 5.53
N MET A 56 17.99 14.88 4.54
CA MET A 56 18.85 15.75 3.75
C MET A 56 18.60 15.50 2.26
N ASN A 57 18.87 16.49 1.41
CA ASN A 57 18.83 16.34 -0.06
C ASN A 57 17.62 15.54 -0.56
N ASP A 58 16.40 15.92 -0.17
CA ASP A 58 15.17 15.23 -0.55
C ASP A 58 14.88 15.31 -2.06
N ASN A 59 15.54 16.25 -2.75
CA ASN A 59 15.61 16.38 -4.19
C ASN A 59 16.69 15.52 -4.88
N ALA A 60 17.54 14.78 -4.14
CA ALA A 60 18.70 14.07 -4.69
C ALA A 60 18.40 13.20 -5.92
N LEU A 61 17.28 12.47 -5.88
CA LEU A 61 16.88 11.60 -6.98
C LEU A 61 16.39 12.39 -8.20
N MET A 62 15.60 13.45 -7.98
CA MET A 62 14.99 14.23 -9.06
C MET A 62 16.00 15.11 -9.77
N ASP A 63 16.92 15.72 -9.01
CA ASP A 63 17.94 16.62 -9.54
C ASP A 63 19.25 15.89 -9.87
N ASN A 64 19.28 14.57 -9.67
CA ASN A 64 20.46 13.71 -9.83
C ASN A 64 21.73 14.30 -9.19
N LEU A 65 21.60 14.72 -7.93
CA LEU A 65 22.69 15.41 -7.23
C LEU A 65 23.95 14.53 -7.15
N PRO A 66 25.16 15.10 -7.29
CA PRO A 66 26.39 14.33 -7.19
C PRO A 66 26.58 13.80 -5.78
N VAL A 67 26.82 12.48 -5.66
CA VAL A 67 27.13 11.85 -4.37
C VAL A 67 28.59 12.12 -3.97
N PRO A 68 28.94 12.03 -2.68
CA PRO A 68 30.32 12.11 -2.24
C PRO A 68 31.25 11.10 -2.93
N ALA A 69 32.55 11.42 -3.01
CA ALA A 69 33.54 10.59 -3.70
C ALA A 69 33.65 9.17 -3.14
N GLU A 70 33.39 8.98 -1.83
CA GLU A 70 33.35 7.66 -1.20
C GLU A 70 32.24 6.76 -1.75
N PHE A 71 31.19 7.34 -2.32
CA PHE A 71 30.08 6.66 -3.00
C PHE A 71 30.23 6.65 -4.54
N GLY A 72 31.38 7.09 -5.06
CA GLY A 72 31.71 7.05 -6.49
C GLY A 72 31.65 8.40 -7.22
N GLY A 73 31.15 9.47 -6.59
CA GLY A 73 31.17 10.82 -7.17
C GLY A 73 30.22 11.10 -8.34
N GLY A 74 29.46 10.09 -8.80
CA GLY A 74 28.47 10.21 -9.87
C GLY A 74 27.15 10.82 -9.42
N GLY A 75 26.14 10.83 -10.30
CA GLY A 75 24.80 11.26 -9.93
C GLY A 75 24.11 10.24 -9.02
N TYR A 76 23.31 10.71 -8.06
CA TYR A 76 22.56 9.83 -7.15
C TYR A 76 21.66 8.83 -7.88
N SER A 77 21.01 9.22 -8.97
CA SER A 77 20.15 8.33 -9.76
C SER A 77 20.93 7.25 -10.52
N ASP A 78 22.22 7.47 -10.79
CA ASP A 78 23.08 6.51 -11.50
C ASP A 78 23.35 5.25 -10.64
N GLY A 79 23.40 5.41 -9.32
CA GLY A 79 23.59 4.33 -8.34
C GLY A 79 22.33 3.93 -7.58
N PHE A 80 21.19 4.57 -7.87
CA PHE A 80 19.94 4.33 -7.15
C PHE A 80 19.42 2.91 -7.39
N ASN A 81 18.80 2.30 -6.38
CA ASN A 81 18.29 0.94 -6.51
C ASN A 81 17.17 0.86 -7.58
N ALA A 82 17.47 0.17 -8.68
CA ALA A 82 16.53 -0.06 -9.78
C ALA A 82 15.46 -1.12 -9.46
N ILE A 83 15.60 -1.88 -8.37
CA ILE A 83 14.59 -2.83 -7.90
C ILE A 83 13.45 -2.02 -7.28
N ASN A 84 12.51 -1.58 -8.12
CA ASN A 84 11.32 -0.84 -7.71
C ASN A 84 10.23 -1.73 -7.07
N GLN A 85 10.66 -2.70 -6.26
CA GLN A 85 9.81 -3.58 -5.44
C GLN A 85 10.51 -3.86 -4.11
N TRP A 86 9.71 -3.95 -3.03
CA TRP A 86 10.25 -4.02 -1.67
C TRP A 86 9.70 -5.23 -0.93
N ILE A 87 10.58 -5.95 -0.24
CA ILE A 87 10.20 -7.01 0.69
C ILE A 87 9.65 -6.41 1.97
N VAL A 88 10.32 -5.37 2.49
CA VAL A 88 9.89 -4.56 3.64
C VAL A 88 9.33 -3.24 3.11
N ASN A 89 8.10 -2.89 3.51
CA ASN A 89 7.45 -1.66 3.07
C ASN A 89 8.03 -0.44 3.81
N SER A 90 8.04 0.74 3.18
CA SER A 90 8.49 1.98 3.81
C SER A 90 7.63 2.41 5.02
N MET A 91 6.44 1.83 5.18
CA MET A 91 5.55 2.01 6.34
C MET A 91 5.89 1.09 7.52
N CYS A 92 6.81 0.14 7.36
CA CYS A 92 7.30 -0.68 8.47
C CYS A 92 8.16 0.17 9.43
N THR A 93 8.20 -0.22 10.69
CA THR A 93 9.09 0.38 11.69
C THR A 93 10.52 -0.06 11.43
N ASN A 94 11.42 0.90 11.25
CA ASN A 94 12.85 0.68 11.25
C ASN A 94 13.27 0.32 12.68
N PRO A 95 13.81 -0.88 12.94
CA PRO A 95 14.21 -1.28 14.30
C PRO A 95 15.45 -0.52 14.80
N ILE A 96 16.21 0.13 13.91
CA ILE A 96 17.38 0.96 14.29
C ILE A 96 16.92 2.23 14.97
N THR A 97 15.94 2.92 14.37
CA THR A 97 15.47 4.21 14.89
C THR A 97 14.21 4.06 15.75
N GLY A 98 13.41 3.01 15.58
CA GLY A 98 12.06 2.89 16.13
C GLY A 98 11.02 3.80 15.44
N GLU A 99 11.36 4.42 14.31
CA GLU A 99 10.44 5.21 13.47
C GLU A 99 10.12 4.48 12.17
N ILE A 100 9.09 4.92 11.45
CA ILE A 100 8.75 4.40 10.13
C ILE A 100 9.87 4.74 9.14
N TYR A 101 10.22 3.85 8.21
CA TYR A 101 11.26 4.10 7.20
C TYR A 101 11.02 5.35 6.36
N SER A 102 9.76 5.64 5.99
CA SER A 102 9.40 6.85 5.24
C SER A 102 9.67 8.14 6.03
N ALA A 103 10.54 9.00 5.49
CA ALA A 103 10.99 10.24 6.14
C ALA A 103 9.88 11.20 6.56
N GLN A 104 8.75 11.22 5.84
CA GLN A 104 7.61 12.08 6.16
C GLN A 104 6.99 11.77 7.52
N TYR A 105 7.24 10.58 8.07
CA TYR A 105 6.74 10.15 9.37
C TYR A 105 7.73 10.34 10.51
N TRP A 106 8.99 10.71 10.22
CA TRP A 106 10.00 10.97 11.24
C TRP A 106 9.64 12.20 12.08
N ALA A 107 10.00 12.18 13.36
CA ALA A 107 9.77 13.30 14.25
C ALA A 107 10.45 14.59 13.74
N SER A 108 11.68 14.49 13.24
CA SER A 108 12.46 15.58 12.65
C SER A 108 11.71 16.25 11.48
N TYR A 109 11.15 15.46 10.58
CA TYR A 109 10.37 15.95 9.45
C TYR A 109 9.07 16.62 9.92
N LYS A 110 8.35 15.99 10.84
CA LYS A 110 7.09 16.54 11.38
C LYS A 110 7.31 17.88 12.08
N GLU A 111 8.37 17.98 12.88
CA GLU A 111 8.76 19.21 13.57
C GLU A 111 9.09 20.33 12.57
N LYS A 112 9.95 20.03 11.58
CA LYS A 112 10.32 20.99 10.52
C LYS A 112 9.13 21.47 9.70
N ASN A 113 8.12 20.61 9.50
CA ASN A 113 6.93 20.90 8.71
C ASN A 113 5.71 21.33 9.55
N MET A 114 5.89 21.65 10.83
CA MET A 114 4.81 22.04 11.74
C MET A 114 4.39 23.50 11.52
N THR A 115 3.51 23.72 10.55
CA THR A 115 2.96 25.04 10.22
C THR A 115 1.88 25.51 11.20
N GLN A 116 1.57 26.81 11.22
CA GLN A 116 0.47 27.34 12.04
C GLN A 116 -0.87 26.67 11.72
N MET A 117 -1.15 26.44 10.43
CA MET A 117 -2.35 25.72 9.99
C MET A 117 -2.45 24.32 10.60
N ARG A 118 -1.34 23.58 10.69
CA ARG A 118 -1.31 22.26 11.33
C ARG A 118 -1.59 22.37 12.83
N LYS A 119 -0.95 23.32 13.53
CA LYS A 119 -1.20 23.56 14.96
C LYS A 119 -2.67 23.92 15.25
N ASP A 120 -3.26 24.77 14.41
CA ASP A 120 -4.67 25.17 14.54
C ASP A 120 -5.60 23.99 14.29
N TRP A 121 -5.26 23.14 13.31
CA TRP A 121 -6.00 21.90 13.04
C TRP A 121 -5.93 20.94 14.24
N GLU A 122 -4.74 20.69 14.78
CA GLU A 122 -4.56 19.80 15.93
C GLU A 122 -5.36 20.29 17.15
N LYS A 123 -5.32 21.61 17.41
CA LYS A 123 -6.11 22.24 18.49
C LYS A 123 -7.62 22.12 18.26
N LYS A 124 -8.09 22.32 17.02
CA LYS A 124 -9.52 22.28 16.69
C LYS A 124 -10.10 20.87 16.85
N PHE A 125 -9.34 19.85 16.48
CA PHE A 125 -9.80 18.47 16.44
C PHE A 125 -9.32 17.62 17.62
N ASP A 126 -8.49 18.16 18.50
CA ASP A 126 -7.83 17.45 19.60
C ASP A 126 -7.18 16.14 19.11
N ALA A 127 -6.38 16.24 18.05
CA ALA A 127 -5.77 15.09 17.38
C ALA A 127 -4.49 15.50 16.66
N THR A 128 -3.51 14.59 16.56
CA THR A 128 -2.21 14.86 15.90
C THR A 128 -2.29 14.81 14.37
N ASP A 129 -3.28 14.09 13.83
CA ASP A 129 -3.54 13.95 12.41
C ASP A 129 -4.96 13.41 12.18
N ALA A 130 -5.39 13.39 10.91
CA ALA A 130 -6.72 12.92 10.53
C ALA A 130 -6.97 11.46 10.94
N THR A 131 -5.96 10.59 10.86
CA THR A 131 -6.08 9.18 11.24
C THR A 131 -6.29 9.04 12.74
N ASN A 132 -5.57 9.81 13.55
CA ASN A 132 -5.75 9.87 15.01
C ASN A 132 -7.17 10.35 15.36
N TRP A 133 -7.65 11.41 14.71
CA TRP A 133 -9.01 11.91 14.91
C TRP A 133 -10.06 10.86 14.53
N MET A 134 -9.94 10.25 13.35
CA MET A 134 -10.88 9.23 12.87
C MET A 134 -10.87 8.00 13.79
N THR A 135 -9.71 7.60 14.30
CA THR A 135 -9.59 6.49 15.26
C THR A 135 -10.28 6.83 16.57
N LYS A 136 -9.96 7.98 17.19
CA LYS A 136 -10.59 8.47 18.43
C LYS A 136 -12.12 8.55 18.31
N ASN A 137 -12.61 8.98 17.15
CA ASN A 137 -14.04 9.18 16.88
C ASN A 137 -14.73 7.98 16.23
N LYS A 138 -14.07 6.80 16.19
CA LYS A 138 -14.62 5.55 15.63
C LYS A 138 -15.16 5.70 14.20
N LYS A 139 -14.48 6.51 13.38
CA LYS A 139 -14.82 6.76 11.96
C LYS A 139 -14.11 5.82 11.00
N ILE A 140 -13.15 5.04 11.49
CA ILE A 140 -12.45 4.02 10.72
C ILE A 140 -12.35 2.72 11.51
N VAL A 141 -12.26 1.61 10.78
CA VAL A 141 -11.95 0.28 11.32
C VAL A 141 -10.68 -0.21 10.65
N VAL A 142 -9.73 -0.71 11.44
CA VAL A 142 -8.52 -1.33 10.90
C VAL A 142 -8.88 -2.72 10.36
N SER A 143 -8.67 -2.91 9.06
CA SER A 143 -8.71 -4.23 8.43
C SER A 143 -7.27 -4.75 8.32
N PRO A 144 -6.88 -5.79 9.06
CA PRO A 144 -5.56 -6.40 8.90
C PRO A 144 -5.31 -6.81 7.45
N SER A 145 -4.07 -6.64 7.00
CA SER A 145 -3.63 -7.23 5.74
C SER A 145 -3.42 -8.72 5.95
N VAL A 146 -4.11 -9.54 5.17
CA VAL A 146 -3.92 -11.00 5.15
C VAL A 146 -3.60 -11.44 3.73
N SER A 147 -2.86 -12.54 3.61
CA SER A 147 -2.61 -13.19 2.33
C SER A 147 -3.29 -14.55 2.36
N VAL A 148 -4.33 -14.71 1.55
CA VAL A 148 -5.07 -15.96 1.40
C VAL A 148 -5.19 -16.30 -0.08
N ALA A 149 -5.07 -17.57 -0.42
CA ALA A 149 -5.38 -18.05 -1.76
C ALA A 149 -6.91 -18.25 -1.85
N LEU A 150 -7.57 -17.45 -2.68
CA LEU A 150 -9.00 -17.59 -2.92
C LEU A 150 -9.25 -18.57 -4.08
N PRO A 151 -10.28 -19.43 -3.99
CA PRO A 151 -10.66 -20.30 -5.09
C PRO A 151 -11.02 -19.49 -6.35
N SER A 152 -10.65 -20.01 -7.51
CA SER A 152 -11.05 -19.45 -8.80
C SER A 152 -12.54 -19.69 -9.09
N ASP A 153 -13.11 -18.86 -9.95
CA ASP A 153 -14.48 -19.04 -10.41
C ASP A 153 -14.60 -20.34 -11.24
N SER A 154 -15.73 -21.03 -11.10
CA SER A 154 -16.12 -22.05 -12.08
C SER A 154 -16.48 -21.41 -13.43
N PRO A 155 -16.53 -22.17 -14.53
CA PRO A 155 -16.99 -21.65 -15.81
C PRO A 155 -18.37 -20.96 -15.73
N ASP A 156 -19.33 -21.58 -15.04
CA ASP A 156 -20.69 -21.04 -14.89
C ASP A 156 -20.70 -19.74 -14.08
N ILE A 157 -20.00 -19.68 -12.95
CA ILE A 157 -19.88 -18.47 -12.13
C ILE A 157 -19.19 -17.36 -12.92
N SER A 158 -18.17 -17.69 -13.73
CA SER A 158 -17.49 -16.70 -14.58
C SER A 158 -18.43 -16.08 -15.61
N VAL A 159 -19.31 -16.88 -16.24
CA VAL A 159 -20.33 -16.38 -17.16
C VAL A 159 -21.32 -15.47 -16.45
N ILE A 160 -21.86 -15.88 -15.30
CA ILE A 160 -22.78 -15.07 -14.49
C ILE A 160 -22.12 -13.74 -14.12
N ARG A 161 -20.90 -13.78 -13.58
CA ARG A 161 -20.15 -12.59 -13.18
C ARG A 161 -19.94 -11.62 -14.33
N ASN A 162 -19.58 -12.11 -15.51
CA ASN A 162 -19.37 -11.26 -16.67
C ASN A 162 -20.66 -10.54 -17.11
N SER A 163 -21.79 -11.24 -17.10
CA SER A 163 -23.11 -10.66 -17.42
C SER A 163 -23.53 -9.62 -16.39
N VAL A 164 -23.42 -9.96 -15.09
CA VAL A 164 -23.69 -9.02 -13.98
C VAL A 164 -22.80 -7.79 -14.09
N ASN A 165 -21.49 -7.96 -14.25
CA ASN A 165 -20.54 -6.85 -14.35
C ASN A 165 -20.88 -5.92 -15.52
N LYS A 166 -21.20 -6.47 -16.69
CA LYS A 166 -21.58 -5.67 -17.86
C LYS A 166 -22.82 -4.80 -17.58
N SER A 167 -23.87 -5.40 -17.03
CA SER A 167 -25.11 -4.67 -16.70
C SER A 167 -24.89 -3.59 -15.64
N VAL A 168 -24.23 -3.93 -14.53
CA VAL A 168 -23.94 -2.96 -13.45
C VAL A 168 -23.06 -1.82 -13.95
N CYS A 169 -22.03 -2.09 -14.75
CA CYS A 169 -21.18 -1.05 -15.30
C CYS A 169 -21.95 -0.11 -16.22
N ASP A 170 -22.73 -0.63 -17.18
CA ASP A 170 -23.52 0.21 -18.10
C ASP A 170 -24.55 1.05 -17.35
N ALA A 171 -25.35 0.41 -16.49
CA ALA A 171 -26.40 1.07 -15.73
C ALA A 171 -25.83 2.13 -14.77
N SER A 172 -24.74 1.84 -14.06
CA SER A 172 -24.14 2.79 -13.12
C SER A 172 -23.60 4.05 -13.80
N TRP A 173 -23.00 3.93 -14.98
CA TRP A 173 -22.61 5.09 -15.78
C TRP A 173 -23.78 5.94 -16.25
N ARG A 174 -24.94 5.34 -16.52
CA ARG A 174 -26.14 6.09 -16.88
C ARG A 174 -26.79 6.74 -15.66
N MET A 175 -26.82 6.03 -14.53
CA MET A 175 -27.42 6.49 -13.28
C MET A 175 -26.73 7.75 -12.71
N ILE A 176 -25.42 7.91 -12.88
CA ILE A 176 -24.73 9.16 -12.44
C ILE A 176 -25.19 10.41 -13.21
N PHE A 177 -25.81 10.25 -14.37
CA PHE A 177 -26.36 11.35 -15.18
C PHE A 177 -27.90 11.43 -15.14
N ALA A 178 -28.53 10.68 -14.23
CA ALA A 178 -29.97 10.78 -14.00
C ALA A 178 -30.37 12.22 -13.67
N LYS A 179 -31.44 12.72 -14.30
CA LYS A 179 -31.90 14.10 -14.12
C LYS A 179 -32.79 14.28 -12.88
N SER A 180 -33.15 13.17 -12.25
CA SER A 180 -34.00 13.13 -11.06
C SER A 180 -33.85 11.79 -10.34
N ASP A 181 -34.21 11.76 -9.06
CA ASP A 181 -34.26 10.54 -8.25
C ASP A 181 -35.20 9.49 -8.89
N ALA A 182 -36.33 9.91 -9.46
CA ALA A 182 -37.27 9.00 -10.12
C ALA A 182 -36.67 8.32 -11.37
N GLU A 183 -35.82 9.01 -12.12
CA GLU A 183 -35.11 8.42 -13.28
C GLU A 183 -34.01 7.46 -12.81
N PHE A 184 -33.31 7.81 -11.73
CA PHE A 184 -32.33 6.94 -11.09
C PHE A 184 -32.99 5.65 -10.59
N ASP A 185 -34.05 5.75 -9.79
CA ASP A 185 -34.75 4.62 -9.16
C ASP A 185 -35.27 3.65 -10.22
N LYS A 186 -35.82 4.19 -11.32
CA LYS A 186 -36.25 3.36 -12.45
C LYS A 186 -35.09 2.55 -13.06
N MET A 187 -33.95 3.18 -13.34
CA MET A 187 -32.78 2.48 -13.90
C MET A 187 -32.20 1.47 -12.89
N TRP A 188 -32.24 1.80 -11.60
CA TRP A 188 -31.83 0.90 -10.53
C TRP A 188 -32.72 -0.34 -10.47
N ASP A 189 -34.04 -0.18 -10.50
CA ASP A 189 -35.00 -1.28 -10.46
C ASP A 189 -34.89 -2.19 -11.71
N GLU A 190 -34.69 -1.59 -12.88
CA GLU A 190 -34.43 -2.32 -14.13
C GLU A 190 -33.14 -3.15 -14.04
N MET A 191 -32.02 -2.52 -13.63
CA MET A 191 -30.72 -3.18 -13.47
C MET A 191 -30.79 -4.31 -12.42
N THR A 192 -31.40 -4.06 -11.26
CA THR A 192 -31.48 -5.07 -10.19
C THR A 192 -32.32 -6.28 -10.61
N THR A 193 -33.40 -6.06 -11.37
CA THR A 193 -34.19 -7.15 -11.95
C THR A 193 -33.39 -7.95 -12.97
N GLU A 194 -32.66 -7.27 -13.85
CA GLU A 194 -31.82 -7.88 -14.87
C GLU A 194 -30.72 -8.76 -14.26
N VAL A 195 -29.94 -8.23 -13.31
CA VAL A 195 -28.83 -9.00 -12.70
C VAL A 195 -29.34 -10.20 -11.90
N LYS A 196 -30.51 -10.09 -11.25
CA LYS A 196 -31.16 -11.25 -10.63
C LYS A 196 -31.50 -12.32 -11.66
N GLY A 197 -32.02 -11.92 -12.83
CA GLY A 197 -32.27 -12.84 -13.95
C GLY A 197 -31.01 -13.53 -14.48
N PHE A 198 -29.83 -12.91 -14.33
CA PHE A 198 -28.54 -13.53 -14.68
C PHE A 198 -28.02 -14.53 -13.64
N GLY A 199 -28.64 -14.63 -12.46
CA GLY A 199 -28.15 -15.48 -11.37
C GLY A 199 -27.30 -14.74 -10.33
N PHE A 200 -27.55 -13.44 -10.11
CA PHE A 200 -26.82 -12.67 -9.08
C PHE A 200 -26.83 -13.33 -7.69
N ASP A 201 -27.91 -14.00 -7.30
CA ASP A 201 -28.01 -14.65 -5.99
C ASP A 201 -27.01 -15.80 -5.84
N ASP A 202 -26.79 -16.60 -6.90
CA ASP A 202 -25.79 -17.67 -6.91
C ASP A 202 -24.37 -17.10 -6.86
N LEU A 203 -24.12 -16.03 -7.63
CA LEU A 203 -22.85 -15.31 -7.61
C LEU A 203 -22.56 -14.73 -6.22
N TYR A 204 -23.56 -14.09 -5.59
CA TYR A 204 -23.45 -13.51 -4.26
C TYR A 204 -23.13 -14.57 -3.21
N LYS A 205 -23.82 -15.71 -3.26
CA LYS A 205 -23.55 -16.84 -2.36
C LYS A 205 -22.13 -17.35 -2.54
N PHE A 206 -21.72 -17.61 -3.78
CA PHE A 206 -20.37 -18.07 -4.10
C PHE A 206 -19.29 -17.11 -3.59
N ASP A 207 -19.44 -15.81 -3.85
CA ASP A 207 -18.48 -14.79 -3.40
C ASP A 207 -18.45 -14.66 -1.88
N THR A 208 -19.59 -14.76 -1.21
CA THR A 208 -19.66 -14.73 0.25
C THR A 208 -18.88 -15.90 0.84
N GLU A 209 -19.10 -17.12 0.36
CA GLU A 209 -18.38 -18.32 0.81
C GLU A 209 -16.87 -18.23 0.50
N LYS A 210 -16.51 -17.81 -0.71
CA LYS A 210 -15.13 -17.60 -1.16
C LYS A 210 -14.38 -16.60 -0.28
N HIS A 211 -14.96 -15.42 -0.04
CA HIS A 211 -14.32 -14.34 0.71
C HIS A 211 -14.40 -14.53 2.24
N GLN A 212 -15.23 -15.45 2.74
CA GLN A 212 -15.25 -15.80 4.17
C GLN A 212 -13.87 -16.30 4.66
N LEU A 213 -13.08 -16.93 3.79
CA LEU A 213 -11.69 -17.31 4.08
C LEU A 213 -10.83 -16.10 4.47
N GLU A 214 -10.97 -15.00 3.73
CA GLU A 214 -10.25 -13.74 4.00
C GLU A 214 -10.75 -13.10 5.29
N VAL A 215 -12.07 -13.09 5.52
CA VAL A 215 -12.68 -12.58 6.75
C VAL A 215 -12.16 -13.33 7.97
N ASN A 216 -12.14 -14.67 7.92
CA ASN A 216 -11.64 -15.51 9.01
C ASN A 216 -10.15 -15.24 9.29
N ALA A 217 -9.33 -15.14 8.24
CA ALA A 217 -7.92 -14.80 8.39
C ALA A 217 -7.72 -13.41 9.03
N LYS A 218 -8.53 -12.41 8.63
CA LYS A 218 -8.48 -11.07 9.22
C LYS A 218 -8.88 -11.06 10.68
N LEU A 219 -9.86 -11.87 11.08
CA LEU A 219 -10.28 -12.00 12.48
C LEU A 219 -9.21 -12.69 13.34
N ALA A 220 -8.51 -13.68 12.80
CA ALA A 220 -7.42 -14.38 13.50
C ALA A 220 -6.15 -13.52 13.67
N ALA A 221 -5.98 -12.49 12.84
CA ALA A 221 -4.83 -11.57 12.88
C ALA A 221 -5.05 -10.33 13.77
N LYS A 222 -6.25 -10.16 14.36
CA LYS A 222 -6.54 -9.10 15.32
C LYS A 222 -6.10 -9.48 16.73
#